data_AF-A0A3N8P9I1-F1
#
_entry.id   AF-A0A3N8P9I1-F1
#
_cell.length_a   1.000
_cell.length_b   1.000
_cell.length_c   1.000
_cell.angle_alpha   90.00
_cell.angle_beta   90.00
_cell.angle_gamma   90.00
#
_symmetry.space_group_name_H-M   'P 1'
#
loop_
_entity.id
_entity.type
_entity.pdbx_description
1 polymer ?
#
loop_
_entity_poly.entity_id
_entity_poly.type
_entity_poly.pdbx_seq_one_letter_code
_entity_poly.pdbx_strand_id
1 'polypeptide(L)'
;MIQHSRQQSLWIHPPGTVVRVSYGLYDHVALLGEYGVGGGERNVLAFSAESRGFVEQPFSDFATGRPVTVDGYLGRLAPEVVLGRARSVRGQTYSLIGFNCEHFVRYAHNVEITSPQLWQWALLGSVGGILALVARA
;
A
#
# COMPACT_ATOMS: atom_id res chain seq x y z
N MET A 1 -8.17 9.72 -23.37
CA MET A 1 -8.02 11.08 -22.80
C MET A 1 -8.27 11.17 -21.27
N ILE A 2 -8.41 10.04 -20.55
CA ILE A 2 -8.75 10.01 -19.10
C ILE A 2 -7.52 9.73 -18.20
N GLN A 3 -6.39 9.27 -18.77
CA GLN A 3 -5.17 8.96 -18.00
C GLN A 3 -4.40 10.21 -17.52
N HIS A 4 -4.36 11.28 -18.32
CA HIS A 4 -3.54 12.47 -18.00
C HIS A 4 -4.03 13.24 -16.76
N SER A 5 -5.34 13.35 -16.54
CA SER A 5 -5.90 14.07 -15.40
C SER A 5 -5.73 13.32 -14.07
N ARG A 6 -5.66 11.98 -14.08
CA ARG A 6 -5.34 11.18 -12.88
C ARG A 6 -3.86 11.18 -12.53
N GLN A 7 -2.97 11.23 -13.52
CA GLN A 7 -1.55 11.41 -13.26
C GLN A 7 -1.28 12.77 -12.65
N GLN A 8 -1.92 13.85 -13.15
CA GLN A 8 -1.75 15.24 -12.68
C GLN A 8 -2.03 15.45 -11.18
N SER A 9 -2.98 14.72 -10.57
CA SER A 9 -3.24 14.85 -9.13
C SER A 9 -2.13 14.23 -8.26
N LEU A 10 -1.33 13.30 -8.78
CA LEU A 10 -0.23 12.70 -8.02
C LEU A 10 0.97 13.66 -7.89
N TRP A 11 1.08 14.65 -8.79
CA TRP A 11 2.25 15.54 -8.84
C TRP A 11 2.33 16.48 -7.64
N ILE A 12 1.18 16.79 -7.04
CA ILE A 12 1.09 17.69 -5.89
C ILE A 12 1.50 17.00 -4.58
N HIS A 13 1.53 15.67 -4.55
CA HIS A 13 1.77 14.93 -3.32
C HIS A 13 3.27 14.65 -3.12
N PRO A 14 3.79 14.83 -1.89
CA PRO A 14 5.20 14.57 -1.61
C PRO A 14 5.53 13.07 -1.78
N PRO A 15 6.80 12.71 -2.02
CA PRO A 15 7.24 11.32 -1.91
C PRO A 15 6.94 10.79 -0.50
N GLY A 16 6.63 9.51 -0.38
CA GLY A 16 6.15 8.90 0.86
C GLY A 16 4.63 9.00 1.07
N THR A 17 3.88 9.76 0.26
CA THR A 17 2.41 9.72 0.32
C THR A 17 1.89 8.33 0.01
N VAL A 18 0.94 7.85 0.83
CA VAL A 18 0.30 6.55 0.66
C VAL A 18 -0.74 6.61 -0.44
N VAL A 19 -0.67 5.64 -1.33
CA VAL A 19 -1.65 5.40 -2.39
C VAL A 19 -2.20 4.00 -2.30
N ARG A 20 -3.42 3.83 -2.77
CA ARG A 20 -4.18 2.60 -2.66
C ARG A 20 -4.83 2.24 -3.99
N VAL A 21 -4.80 0.96 -4.32
CA VAL A 21 -5.56 0.36 -5.41
C VAL A 21 -6.43 -0.76 -4.86
N SER A 22 -7.70 -0.81 -5.27
CA SER A 22 -8.62 -1.85 -4.82
C SER A 22 -8.69 -3.03 -5.78
N TYR A 23 -8.57 -4.24 -5.21
CA TYR A 23 -8.78 -5.52 -5.88
C TYR A 23 -10.13 -6.16 -5.50
N GLY A 24 -11.02 -5.40 -4.86
CA GLY A 24 -12.34 -5.86 -4.43
C GLY A 24 -12.29 -6.53 -3.06
N LEU A 25 -11.67 -7.71 -2.96
CA LEU A 25 -11.56 -8.44 -1.68
C LEU A 25 -10.40 -7.96 -0.80
N TYR A 26 -9.46 -7.22 -1.37
CA TYR A 26 -8.40 -6.58 -0.63
C TYR A 26 -7.96 -5.32 -1.36
N ASP A 27 -7.32 -4.43 -0.63
CA ASP A 27 -6.67 -3.26 -1.14
C ASP A 27 -5.16 -3.43 -1.04
N HIS A 28 -4.46 -3.00 -2.08
CA HIS A 28 -3.01 -2.93 -2.08
C HIS A 28 -2.56 -1.48 -1.89
N VAL A 29 -1.74 -1.23 -0.87
CA VAL A 29 -1.18 0.09 -0.57
C VAL A 29 0.32 0.16 -0.88
N ALA A 30 0.76 1.33 -1.31
CA ALA A 30 2.15 1.64 -1.63
C ALA A 30 2.49 3.09 -1.27
N LEU A 31 3.76 3.45 -1.37
CA LEU A 31 4.24 4.81 -1.19
C LEU A 31 4.59 5.41 -2.55
N LEU A 32 4.18 6.64 -2.81
CA LEU A 32 4.69 7.41 -3.94
C LEU A 32 6.20 7.62 -3.78
N GLY A 33 6.96 7.22 -4.79
CA GLY A 33 8.40 7.40 -4.84
C GLY A 33 8.79 8.77 -5.40
N GLU A 34 10.07 8.86 -5.77
CA GLU A 34 10.63 9.97 -6.53
C GLU A 34 10.21 9.88 -8.01
N TYR A 35 10.36 10.99 -8.73
CA TYR A 35 10.15 11.01 -10.17
C TYR A 35 11.30 10.29 -10.88
N GLY A 36 10.99 9.59 -11.96
CA GLY A 36 12.02 9.07 -12.86
C GLY A 36 12.90 10.21 -13.41
N VAL A 37 14.18 9.92 -13.63
CA VAL A 37 15.13 10.86 -14.25
C VAL A 37 14.55 11.35 -15.58
N GLY A 38 14.46 12.67 -15.76
CA GLY A 38 13.90 13.29 -16.98
C GLY A 38 12.40 13.59 -16.95
N GLY A 39 11.73 13.51 -15.79
CA GLY A 39 10.29 13.83 -15.68
C GLY A 39 9.38 12.72 -16.19
N GLY A 40 9.90 11.49 -16.27
CA GLY A 40 9.14 10.30 -16.61
C GLY A 40 8.11 9.93 -15.54
N GLU A 41 7.48 8.77 -15.72
CA GLU A 41 6.50 8.27 -14.76
C GLU A 41 7.09 8.20 -13.34
N ARG A 42 6.26 8.55 -12.36
CA ARG A 42 6.62 8.47 -10.95
C ARG A 42 6.70 7.00 -10.52
N ASN A 43 7.73 6.65 -9.76
CA ASN A 43 7.82 5.31 -9.19
C ASN A 43 6.92 5.19 -7.96
N VAL A 44 6.59 3.96 -7.60
CA VAL A 44 6.04 3.62 -6.29
C VAL A 44 6.93 2.59 -5.61
N LEU A 45 6.97 2.69 -4.28
CA LEU A 45 7.60 1.70 -3.42
C LEU A 45 6.47 0.86 -2.84
N ALA A 46 6.42 -0.42 -3.21
CA ALA A 46 5.38 -1.34 -2.78
C ALA A 46 5.99 -2.54 -2.05
N PHE A 47 5.15 -3.19 -1.24
CA PHE A 47 5.49 -4.46 -0.59
C PHE A 47 4.38 -5.45 -0.87
N SER A 48 4.61 -6.39 -1.79
CA SER A 48 3.55 -7.19 -2.39
C SER A 48 3.81 -8.69 -2.29
N ALA A 49 2.73 -9.46 -2.32
CA ALA A 49 2.79 -10.92 -2.36
C ALA A 49 3.39 -11.41 -3.69
N GLU A 50 3.06 -10.74 -4.78
CA GLU A 50 3.52 -11.06 -6.14
C GLU A 50 5.04 -10.93 -6.29
N SER A 51 5.62 -9.84 -5.79
CA SER A 51 7.09 -9.64 -5.77
C SER A 51 7.77 -10.36 -4.61
N ARG A 52 6.99 -11.07 -3.76
CA ARG A 52 7.43 -11.75 -2.53
C ARG A 52 8.13 -10.83 -1.51
N GLY A 53 7.88 -9.52 -1.58
CA GLY A 53 8.50 -8.54 -0.68
C GLY A 53 8.51 -7.13 -1.27
N PHE A 54 9.60 -6.41 -1.03
CA PHE A 54 9.77 -5.02 -1.49
C PHE A 54 10.04 -4.94 -2.99
N VAL A 55 9.39 -3.99 -3.66
CA VAL A 55 9.63 -3.66 -5.08
C VAL A 55 9.50 -2.15 -5.31
N GLU A 56 10.39 -1.62 -6.15
CA GLU A 56 10.24 -0.30 -6.77
C GLU A 56 9.77 -0.51 -8.21
N GLN A 57 8.63 0.05 -8.56
CA GLN A 57 8.02 -0.15 -9.87
C GLN A 57 7.38 1.13 -10.39
N PRO A 58 7.17 1.26 -11.71
CA PRO A 58 6.37 2.34 -12.28
C PRO A 58 4.98 2.42 -11.65
N PHE A 59 4.44 3.64 -11.52
CA PHE A 59 3.09 3.85 -10.99
C PHE A 59 2.03 3.09 -11.81
N SER A 60 2.16 3.07 -13.13
CA SER A 60 1.27 2.34 -14.04
C SER A 60 1.22 0.85 -13.73
N ASP A 61 2.37 0.22 -13.47
CA ASP A 61 2.47 -1.18 -13.09
C ASP A 61 1.78 -1.46 -11.75
N PHE A 62 1.87 -0.54 -10.79
CA PHE A 62 1.13 -0.67 -9.52
C PHE A 62 -0.38 -0.50 -9.71
N ALA A 63 -0.77 0.48 -10.52
CA ALA A 63 -2.17 0.77 -10.77
C ALA A 63 -2.87 -0.35 -11.55
N THR A 64 -2.16 -1.08 -12.42
CA THR A 64 -2.71 -2.16 -13.28
C THR A 64 -3.99 -1.75 -14.04
N GLY A 65 -4.07 -0.47 -14.45
CA GLY A 65 -5.25 0.09 -15.12
C GLY A 65 -6.45 0.41 -14.21
N ARG A 66 -6.32 0.19 -12.90
CA ARG A 66 -7.36 0.44 -11.90
C ARG A 66 -7.33 1.89 -11.38
N PRO A 67 -8.44 2.39 -10.80
CA PRO A 67 -8.43 3.64 -10.06
C PRO A 67 -7.52 3.55 -8.83
N VAL A 68 -6.73 4.61 -8.62
CA VAL A 68 -5.86 4.76 -7.45
C VAL A 68 -6.39 5.91 -6.59
N THR A 69 -6.51 5.66 -5.29
CA THR A 69 -6.86 6.69 -4.30
C THR A 69 -5.61 7.14 -3.55
N VAL A 70 -5.62 8.39 -3.10
CA VAL A 70 -4.57 8.95 -2.24
C VAL A 70 -5.06 8.91 -0.80
N ASP A 71 -4.41 8.10 0.03
CA ASP A 71 -4.74 7.95 1.45
C ASP A 71 -4.06 9.05 2.31
N GLY A 72 -3.12 9.79 1.72
CA GLY A 72 -2.44 10.92 2.35
C GLY A 72 -1.07 10.56 2.93
N TYR A 73 -0.53 11.45 3.77
CA TYR A 73 0.79 11.28 4.39
C TYR A 73 0.61 10.93 5.87
N LEU A 74 0.97 9.70 6.27
CA LEU A 74 0.57 9.15 7.57
C LEU A 74 1.37 9.71 8.76
N GLY A 75 2.65 10.00 8.56
CA GLY A 75 3.58 10.38 9.63
C GLY A 75 4.03 11.84 9.57
N ARG A 76 5.08 12.15 10.33
CA ARG A 76 5.75 13.47 10.35
C ARG A 76 7.21 13.41 9.90
N LEU A 77 7.69 12.23 9.52
CA LEU A 77 9.04 12.07 9.00
C LEU A 77 9.17 12.78 7.66
N ALA A 78 10.36 13.31 7.39
CA ALA A 78 10.68 13.88 6.09
C ALA A 78 10.55 12.82 4.98
N PRO A 79 10.09 13.17 3.76
CA PRO A 79 9.93 12.25 2.63
C PRO A 79 11.14 11.33 2.40
N GLU A 80 12.34 11.89 2.47
CA GLU A 80 13.59 11.17 2.22
C GLU A 80 13.83 10.07 3.28
N VAL A 81 13.45 10.36 4.53
CA VAL A 81 13.53 9.39 5.64
C VAL A 81 12.49 8.29 5.45
N VAL A 82 11.26 8.63 5.03
CA VAL A 82 10.22 7.63 4.74
C VAL A 82 10.66 6.69 3.61
N LEU A 83 11.18 7.23 2.51
CA LEU A 83 11.69 6.41 1.41
C LEU A 83 12.91 5.59 1.80
N GLY A 84 13.82 6.13 2.62
CA GLY A 84 14.97 5.40 3.16
C GLY A 84 14.53 4.19 3.98
N ARG A 85 13.55 4.36 4.88
CA ARG A 85 12.95 3.26 5.66
C ARG A 85 12.21 2.27 4.77
N ALA A 86 11.47 2.74 3.77
CA ALA A 86 10.81 1.86 2.83
C ALA A 86 11.83 0.98 2.07
N ARG A 87 12.96 1.54 1.64
CA ARG A 87 14.03 0.79 0.98
C ARG A 87 14.79 -0.15 1.91
N SER A 88 14.82 0.12 3.23
CA SER A 88 15.55 -0.71 4.20
C SER A 88 14.92 -2.07 4.45
N VAL A 89 13.65 -2.29 4.06
CA VAL A 89 13.01 -3.61 4.13
C VAL A 89 13.29 -4.49 2.91
N ARG A 90 14.19 -4.07 2.02
CA ARG A 90 14.63 -4.88 0.89
C ARG A 90 15.19 -6.23 1.38
N GLY A 91 14.74 -7.31 0.78
CA GLY A 91 15.07 -8.68 1.20
C GLY A 91 14.15 -9.26 2.27
N GLN A 92 13.29 -8.45 2.91
CA GLN A 92 12.25 -8.96 3.79
C GLN A 92 11.17 -9.69 2.99
N THR A 93 10.76 -10.87 3.47
CA THR A 93 9.73 -11.68 2.82
C THR A 93 8.33 -11.20 3.17
N TYR A 94 7.45 -11.19 2.17
CA TYR A 94 6.04 -10.88 2.36
C TYR A 94 5.33 -11.91 3.26
N SER A 95 4.53 -11.43 4.21
CA SER A 95 3.64 -12.26 5.02
C SER A 95 2.28 -11.59 5.18
N LEU A 96 1.21 -12.28 4.77
CA LEU A 96 -0.16 -11.77 4.84
C LEU A 96 -0.52 -11.30 6.26
N ILE A 97 -0.14 -12.09 7.27
CA ILE A 97 -0.47 -11.85 8.69
C ILE A 97 0.62 -11.10 9.45
N GLY A 98 1.89 -11.23 9.03
CA GLY A 98 3.03 -10.70 9.78
C GLY A 98 3.52 -9.34 9.27
N PHE A 99 3.85 -9.25 7.99
CA PHE A 99 4.39 -8.03 7.38
C PHE A 99 3.91 -7.95 5.93
N ASN A 100 2.81 -7.22 5.74
CA ASN A 100 2.11 -7.06 4.47
C ASN A 100 2.23 -5.59 3.99
N CYS A 101 1.48 -5.22 2.95
CA CYS A 101 1.51 -3.87 2.41
C CYS A 101 1.10 -2.77 3.42
N GLU A 102 0.13 -3.01 4.30
CA GLU A 102 -0.31 -2.05 5.31
C GLU A 102 0.73 -1.89 6.42
N HIS A 103 1.34 -3.00 6.86
CA HIS A 103 2.45 -2.96 7.79
C HIS A 103 3.65 -2.19 7.21
N PHE A 104 3.95 -2.41 5.93
CA PHE A 104 5.03 -1.75 5.23
C PHE A 104 4.89 -0.22 5.19
N VAL A 105 3.74 0.31 4.74
CA VAL A 105 3.56 1.78 4.65
C VAL A 105 3.63 2.44 6.03
N ARG A 106 3.10 1.77 7.06
CA ARG A 106 3.13 2.28 8.44
C ARG A 106 4.53 2.20 9.06
N TYR A 107 5.27 1.11 8.79
CA TYR A 107 6.68 0.99 9.14
C TYR A 107 7.50 2.12 8.53
N ALA A 108 7.33 2.40 7.24
CA ALA A 108 8.06 3.46 6.56
C ALA A 108 7.80 4.84 7.19
N HIS A 109 6.57 5.11 7.61
CA HIS A 109 6.16 6.33 8.30
C HIS A 109 6.51 6.40 9.80
N ASN A 110 7.04 5.30 10.37
CA ASN A 110 7.29 5.18 11.80
C ASN A 110 6.06 5.49 12.67
N VAL A 111 4.90 5.02 12.22
CA VAL A 111 3.66 5.05 13.00
C VAL A 111 3.35 3.63 13.50
N GLU A 112 2.39 3.50 14.42
CA GLU A 112 1.97 2.21 14.98
C GLU A 112 1.71 1.18 13.86
N ILE A 113 2.35 0.01 13.90
CA ILE A 113 2.25 -0.99 12.83
C ILE A 113 0.96 -1.80 13.02
N THR A 114 -0.04 -1.54 12.18
CA THR A 114 -1.34 -2.22 12.18
C THR A 114 -1.79 -2.51 10.74
N SER A 115 -2.66 -3.50 10.57
CA SER A 115 -3.28 -3.81 9.27
C SER A 115 -4.80 -3.80 9.43
N PRO A 116 -5.47 -2.67 9.11
CA PRO A 116 -6.93 -2.56 9.18
C PRO A 116 -7.66 -3.67 8.41
N GLN A 117 -7.15 -4.10 7.25
CA GLN A 117 -7.80 -5.17 6.47
C GLN A 117 -7.74 -6.52 7.18
N LEU A 118 -6.62 -6.86 7.82
CA LEU A 118 -6.53 -8.08 8.62
C LEU A 118 -7.55 -8.08 9.77
N TRP A 119 -7.71 -6.94 10.44
CA TRP A 119 -8.71 -6.80 11.50
C TRP A 119 -10.14 -6.95 10.98
N GLN A 120 -10.46 -6.34 9.85
CA GLN A 120 -11.77 -6.46 9.21
C GLN A 120 -12.09 -7.93 8.85
N TRP A 121 -11.15 -8.65 8.23
CA TRP A 121 -11.35 -10.05 7.88
C TRP A 121 -11.46 -10.97 9.10
N ALA A 122 -10.69 -10.70 10.16
CA ALA A 122 -10.79 -11.44 11.42
C ALA A 122 -12.18 -11.28 12.08
N LEU A 123 -12.72 -10.07 12.07
CA LEU A 123 -14.06 -9.77 12.60
C LEU A 123 -15.18 -10.40 11.76
N LEU A 124 -15.10 -10.32 10.43
CA LEU A 124 -16.11 -10.95 9.56
C LEU A 124 -16.09 -12.49 9.68
N GLY A 125 -14.89 -13.09 9.76
CA GLY A 125 -14.73 -14.52 9.95
C GLY A 125 -15.31 -15.02 11.28
N SER A 126 -15.12 -14.28 12.37
CA SER A 126 -15.66 -14.66 13.68
C SER A 126 -17.18 -14.58 13.73
N VAL A 127 -17.79 -13.53 13.16
CA VAL A 127 -19.26 -13.41 13.05
C VAL A 127 -19.86 -14.55 12.22
N GLY A 128 -19.28 -14.84 11.06
CA GLY A 128 -19.74 -15.95 10.21
C GLY A 128 -19.64 -17.32 10.91
N GLY A 129 -18.55 -17.55 11.64
CA GLY A 129 -18.35 -18.77 12.42
C GLY A 129 -19.40 -18.96 13.52
N ILE A 130 -19.73 -17.90 14.26
CA ILE A 130 -20.76 -17.94 15.32
C ILE A 130 -22.14 -18.22 14.71
N LEU A 131 -22.53 -17.54 13.63
CA LEU A 131 -23.83 -17.76 12.98
C LEU A 131 -23.96 -19.19 12.45
N ALA A 132 -22.89 -19.76 11.87
CA ALA A 132 -22.88 -21.13 11.40
C ALA A 132 -23.01 -22.15 12.55
N LEU A 133 -22.44 -21.87 13.73
CA LEU A 133 -22.60 -22.71 14.92
C LEU A 133 -24.03 -22.64 15.47
N VAL A 134 -24.61 -21.45 15.56
CA VAL A 134 -26.00 -21.26 16.02
C VAL A 134 -27.00 -21.89 15.07
N ALA A 135 -26.79 -21.79 13.75
CA ALA A 135 -27.65 -22.45 12.75
C ALA A 135 -27.53 -23.98 12.75
N ARG A 136 -26.53 -24.54 13.44
CA ARG A 136 -26.30 -25.99 13.59
C ARG A 136 -26.67 -26.52 14.98
N ALA A 137 -27.11 -25.67 15.90
CA ALA A 137 -27.60 -26.01 17.23
C ALA A 137 -29.13 -26.09 17.22
#